data_AF-A0A3Q3EP48-F1
#
_entry.id   AF-A0A3Q3EP48-F1
#
_cell.length_a   1.000
_cell.length_b   1.000
_cell.length_c   1.000
_cell.angle_alpha   90.00
_cell.angle_beta   90.00
_cell.angle_gamma   90.00
#
_symmetry.space_group_name_H-M   'P 1'
#
loop_
_entity.id
_entity.type
_entity.pdbx_description
1 polymer ?
#
loop_
_entity_poly.entity_id
_entity_poly.type
_entity_poly.pdbx_seq_one_letter_code
_entity_poly.pdbx_strand_id
1 'polypeptide(L)'
;VLPKPLFRCNKLKVLCLGNNALTVLPESVGQLVQLTQLELRGNCLDRLPAQLGNCRMLRKSGLVVEDHLFDALPVEVKETPRTSHTYQTRCQPFCIDKNNKNNEPSE
;
A
#
# COMPACT_ATOMS: atom_id res chain seq x y z
N VAL A 1 4.48 -13.59 -5.99
CA VAL A 1 5.62 -12.66 -6.05
C VAL A 1 5.16 -11.38 -6.73
N LEU A 2 5.37 -10.23 -6.08
CA LEU A 2 5.14 -8.91 -6.66
C LEU A 2 6.30 -8.52 -7.59
N PRO A 3 6.03 -7.95 -8.78
CA PRO A 3 7.07 -7.48 -9.67
C PRO A 3 7.81 -6.28 -9.04
N LYS A 4 9.12 -6.41 -8.83
CA LYS A 4 9.99 -5.32 -8.34
C LYS A 4 9.84 -3.99 -9.11
N PRO A 5 9.64 -3.98 -10.45
CA PRO A 5 9.46 -2.74 -11.20
C PRO A 5 8.26 -1.89 -10.77
N LEU A 6 7.21 -2.50 -10.20
CA LEU A 6 6.02 -1.77 -9.75
C LEU A 6 6.36 -0.71 -8.68
N PHE A 7 7.36 -1.01 -7.85
CA PHE A 7 7.82 -0.11 -6.80
C PHE A 7 8.67 1.05 -7.31
N ARG A 8 9.05 1.06 -8.59
CA ARG A 8 9.73 2.22 -9.22
C ARG A 8 8.76 3.32 -9.64
N CYS A 9 7.45 3.08 -9.56
CA CYS A 9 6.43 4.05 -9.91
C CYS A 9 6.28 5.13 -8.83
N ASN A 10 7.20 6.10 -8.80
CA ASN A 10 7.22 7.19 -7.80
C ASN A 10 5.99 8.12 -7.86
N LYS A 11 5.15 8.01 -8.89
CA LYS A 11 3.89 8.77 -9.03
C LYS A 11 2.67 8.01 -8.50
N LEU A 12 2.85 6.78 -8.02
CA LEU A 12 1.77 5.91 -7.59
C LEU A 12 1.26 6.38 -6.22
N LYS A 13 -0.01 6.77 -6.18
CA LYS A 13 -0.66 7.33 -4.98
C LYS A 13 -1.51 6.30 -4.23
N VAL A 14 -2.07 5.32 -4.93
CA VAL A 14 -2.96 4.32 -4.36
C VAL A 14 -2.57 2.96 -4.92
N LEU A 15 -2.22 2.04 -4.03
CA LEU A 15 -1.82 0.68 -4.35
C LEU A 15 -2.74 -0.31 -3.64
N CYS A 16 -3.54 -1.04 -4.41
CA CYS A 16 -4.41 -2.08 -3.87
C CYS A 16 -3.85 -3.45 -4.24
N LEU A 17 -3.43 -4.18 -3.22
CA LEU A 17 -2.88 -5.54 -3.28
C LEU A 17 -3.71 -6.47 -2.39
N GLY A 18 -4.93 -6.08 -2.02
CA GLY A 18 -5.79 -6.88 -1.17
C GLY A 18 -6.12 -8.25 -1.79
N ASN A 19 -6.51 -9.20 -0.96
CA ASN A 19 -6.92 -10.56 -1.36
C ASN A 19 -5.90 -11.28 -2.25
N ASN A 20 -4.61 -11.09 -1.98
CA ASN A 20 -3.54 -11.81 -2.65
C ASN A 20 -2.92 -12.84 -1.69
N ALA A 21 -2.18 -13.81 -2.23
CA ALA A 21 -1.41 -14.75 -1.42
C ALA A 21 0.01 -14.21 -1.15
N LEU A 22 0.15 -12.94 -0.73
CA LEU A 22 1.46 -12.36 -0.41
C LEU A 22 1.86 -12.75 1.01
N THR A 23 3.03 -13.38 1.13
CA THR A 23 3.64 -13.72 2.43
C THR A 23 4.65 -12.68 2.90
N VAL A 24 5.20 -11.89 1.97
CA VAL A 24 6.14 -10.82 2.27
C VAL A 24 5.89 -9.61 1.39
N LEU A 25 5.96 -8.43 1.98
CA LEU A 25 6.00 -7.16 1.26
C LEU A 25 7.47 -6.74 1.10
N PRO A 26 7.97 -6.53 -0.14
CA PRO A 26 9.36 -6.17 -0.34
C PRO A 26 9.67 -4.77 0.21
N GLU A 27 10.91 -4.59 0.68
CA GLU A 27 11.44 -3.30 1.15
C GLU A 27 11.34 -2.18 0.10
N SER A 28 11.25 -2.55 -1.18
CA SER A 28 11.03 -1.62 -2.28
C SER A 28 9.74 -0.81 -2.15
N VAL A 29 8.76 -1.23 -1.34
CA VAL A 29 7.55 -0.42 -1.05
C VAL A 29 7.90 0.99 -0.56
N GLY A 30 9.02 1.15 0.16
CA GLY A 30 9.49 2.45 0.62
C GLY A 30 9.94 3.41 -0.48
N GLN A 31 10.08 2.95 -1.73
CA GLN A 31 10.37 3.81 -2.88
C GLN A 31 9.13 4.59 -3.34
N LEU A 32 7.93 4.15 -2.97
CA LEU A 32 6.67 4.80 -3.33
C LEU A 32 6.42 6.04 -2.45
N VAL A 33 7.26 7.06 -2.59
CA VAL A 33 7.24 8.28 -1.76
C VAL A 33 5.96 9.11 -1.90
N GLN A 34 5.22 8.95 -3.00
CA GLN A 34 3.92 9.61 -3.25
C GLN A 34 2.72 8.75 -2.84
N LEU A 35 2.95 7.55 -2.28
CA LEU A 35 1.87 6.65 -1.90
C LEU A 35 1.09 7.26 -0.74
N THR A 36 -0.21 7.40 -0.92
CA THR A 36 -1.16 7.93 0.06
C THR A 36 -2.06 6.84 0.64
N GLN A 37 -2.30 5.78 -0.15
CA GLN A 37 -3.13 4.65 0.23
C GLN A 37 -2.47 3.33 -0.19
N LEU A 38 -2.50 2.35 0.70
CA LEU A 38 -1.95 1.02 0.50
C LEU A 38 -2.89 -0.01 1.12
N GLU A 39 -3.45 -0.89 0.30
CA GLU A 39 -4.31 -1.97 0.75
C GLU A 39 -3.62 -3.33 0.57
N LEU A 40 -3.45 -4.04 1.68
CA LEU A 40 -2.81 -5.34 1.80
C LEU A 40 -3.68 -6.34 2.56
N ARG A 41 -4.90 -5.95 2.92
CA ARG A 41 -5.88 -6.81 3.61
C ARG A 41 -6.18 -8.08 2.82
N GLY A 42 -6.38 -9.21 3.49
CA GLY A 42 -6.59 -10.50 2.83
C GLY A 42 -5.31 -11.08 2.22
N ASN A 43 -4.14 -10.68 2.71
CA ASN A 43 -2.86 -11.34 2.44
C ASN A 43 -2.38 -12.13 3.65
N CYS A 44 -1.41 -13.02 3.43
CA CYS A 44 -0.77 -13.83 4.47
C CYS A 44 0.52 -13.15 4.98
N LEU A 45 0.49 -11.83 5.17
CA LEU A 45 1.66 -11.07 5.65
C LEU A 45 1.81 -11.25 7.17
N ASP A 46 2.97 -11.70 7.62
CA ASP A 46 3.32 -11.76 9.05
C ASP A 46 3.85 -10.43 9.59
N ARG A 47 4.47 -9.62 8.73
CA ARG A 47 5.10 -8.34 9.11
C ARG A 47 5.18 -7.39 7.94
N LEU A 48 5.25 -6.10 8.26
CA LEU A 48 5.50 -5.03 7.31
C LEU A 48 6.97 -4.58 7.40
N PRO A 49 7.60 -4.23 6.26
CA PRO A 49 8.97 -3.72 6.26
C PRO A 49 9.03 -2.32 6.90
N ALA A 50 10.09 -2.03 7.66
CA ALA A 50 10.33 -0.73 8.27
C ALA A 50 10.40 0.40 7.22
N GLN A 51 10.82 0.07 6.00
CA GLN A 51 10.87 0.95 4.84
C GLN A 51 9.49 1.52 4.46
N LEU A 52 8.38 0.97 4.96
CA LEU A 52 7.06 1.59 4.83
C LEU A 52 7.02 3.01 5.44
N GLY A 53 7.87 3.29 6.44
CA GLY A 53 8.07 4.63 6.99
C GLY A 53 8.66 5.64 5.99
N ASN A 54 9.33 5.18 4.92
CA ASN A 54 9.84 6.06 3.87
C ASN A 54 8.73 6.61 2.96
N CYS A 55 7.54 6.01 2.98
CA CYS A 55 6.36 6.51 2.28
C CYS A 55 5.82 7.75 3.01
N ARG A 56 6.48 8.89 2.83
CA ARG A 56 6.23 10.13 3.57
C ARG A 56 4.81 10.70 3.39
N MET A 57 4.12 10.31 2.31
CA MET A 57 2.73 10.67 2.02
C MET A 57 1.71 9.64 2.55
N LEU A 58 2.17 8.45 2.97
CA LEU A 58 1.31 7.35 3.40
C LEU A 58 0.90 7.60 4.84
N ARG A 59 -0.40 7.60 5.08
CA ARG A 59 -0.99 7.81 6.40
C ARG A 59 -1.55 6.51 6.93
N LYS A 60 -1.62 6.36 8.25
CA LYS A 60 -2.36 5.27 8.90
C LYS A 60 -3.79 5.14 8.35
N SER A 61 -4.46 6.25 8.05
CA SER A 61 -5.83 6.25 7.49
C SER A 61 -5.93 5.69 6.07
N GLY A 62 -4.83 5.70 5.30
CA GLY A 62 -4.77 5.13 3.96
C GLY A 62 -4.19 3.72 3.93
N LEU A 63 -3.72 3.21 5.06
CA LEU A 63 -3.12 1.89 5.17
C LEU A 63 -4.16 0.88 5.65
N VAL A 64 -4.50 -0.06 4.77
CA VAL A 64 -5.47 -1.13 5.06
C VAL A 64 -4.70 -2.45 5.12
N VAL A 65 -4.46 -2.93 6.34
CA VAL A 65 -3.72 -4.17 6.63
C VAL A 65 -4.54 -5.03 7.58
N GLU A 66 -4.11 -6.27 7.80
CA GLU A 66 -4.71 -7.15 8.81
C GLU A 66 -4.50 -6.59 10.22
N ASP A 67 -5.40 -6.93 11.14
CA ASP A 67 -5.45 -6.36 12.50
C ASP A 67 -4.14 -6.60 13.27
N HIS A 68 -3.57 -7.81 13.14
CA HIS A 68 -2.32 -8.20 13.79
C HIS A 68 -1.08 -7.44 13.28
N LEU A 69 -1.18 -6.74 12.15
CA LEU A 69 -0.07 -5.97 11.57
C LEU A 69 -0.03 -4.52 12.03
N PHE A 70 -1.10 -4.01 12.66
CA PHE A 70 -1.12 -2.64 13.16
C PHE A 70 -0.07 -2.41 14.26
N ASP A 71 0.22 -3.42 15.07
CA ASP A 71 1.28 -3.37 16.08
C ASP A 71 2.67 -3.28 15.46
N ALA A 72 2.89 -3.94 14.33
CA ALA A 72 4.14 -3.95 13.58
C ALA A 72 4.38 -2.70 12.72
N LEU A 73 3.46 -1.71 12.75
CA LEU A 73 3.65 -0.47 11.98
C LEU A 73 4.79 0.38 12.55
N PRO A 74 5.66 0.94 11.69
CA PRO A 74 6.68 1.88 12.11
C PRO A 74 6.06 3.14 12.71
N VAL A 75 6.77 3.77 13.65
CA VAL A 75 6.30 4.96 14.38
C VAL A 75 5.96 6.10 13.42
N GLU A 76 6.68 6.24 12.31
CA GLU A 76 6.43 7.24 11.28
C GLU A 76 5.01 7.17 10.70
N VAL A 77 4.46 5.96 10.53
CA VAL A 77 3.10 5.77 10.02
C VAL A 77 2.06 5.89 11.14
N LYS A 78 2.41 5.49 12.37
CA LYS A 78 1.54 5.61 13.56
C LYS A 78 1.33 7.06 13.99
N GLU A 79 2.40 7.86 13.98
CA GLU A 79 2.47 9.23 14.54
C GLU A 79 2.32 10.32 13.47
N THR A 80 1.73 10.04 12.31
CA THR A 80 1.48 11.12 11.34
C THR A 80 0.52 12.14 11.98
N PRO A 81 0.91 13.42 12.13
CA PRO A 81 0.08 14.41 12.83
C PRO A 81 -1.28 14.49 12.17
N ARG A 82 -2.35 14.54 12.99
CA ARG A 82 -3.75 14.72 12.57
C ARG A 82 -3.92 16.08 11.88
N THR A 83 -3.38 16.26 10.68
CA THR A 83 -3.82 17.35 9.82
C THR A 83 -5.12 16.89 9.18
N SER A 84 -6.21 17.45 9.68
CA SER A 84 -7.52 17.45 9.03
C SER A 84 -7.39 18.12 7.67
N HIS A 85 -6.93 17.37 6.68
CA HIS A 85 -7.07 17.76 5.29
C HIS A 85 -7.58 16.56 4.53
N THR A 86 -8.89 16.61 4.26
CA THR A 86 -9.61 15.76 3.33
C THR A 86 -9.12 16.05 1.91
N TYR A 87 -7.91 15.62 1.56
CA TYR A 87 -7.50 15.52 0.17
C TYR A 87 -8.02 14.18 -0.37
N GLN A 88 -9.33 14.16 -0.64
CA GLN A 88 -9.94 13.16 -1.49
C GLN A 88 -9.45 13.42 -2.92
N THR A 89 -8.20 13.05 -3.17
CA THR A 89 -7.61 13.20 -4.50
C THR A 89 -8.23 12.10 -5.35
N ARG A 90 -9.00 12.51 -6.35
CA ARG A 90 -9.71 11.68 -7.33
C ARG A 90 -8.72 10.97 -8.26
N CYS A 91 -7.80 10.18 -7.71
CA CYS A 91 -6.79 9.44 -8.45
C CYS A 91 -7.24 7.99 -8.63
N GLN A 92 -7.01 7.45 -9.82
CA GLN A 92 -7.35 6.06 -10.09
C GLN A 92 -6.49 5.13 -9.22
N PRO A 93 -7.11 4.20 -8.47
CA PRO A 93 -6.38 3.20 -7.71
C PRO A 93 -5.71 2.20 -8.64
N PHE A 94 -4.45 1.86 -8.36
CA PHE A 94 -3.77 0.78 -9.06
C PHE A 94 -4.03 -0.53 -8.30
N CYS A 95 -4.98 -1.34 -8.78
CA CYS A 95 -5.37 -2.60 -8.16
C CYS A 95 -4.70 -3.78 -8.85
N ILE A 96 -4.04 -4.65 -8.08
CA ILE A 96 -3.57 -5.96 -8.54
C ILE A 96 -4.46 -7.00 -7.86
N ASP A 97 -5.45 -7.49 -8.58
CA ASP A 97 -6.39 -8.47 -8.07
C ASP A 97 -6.13 -9.82 -8.74
N LYS A 98 -5.68 -10.83 -7.97
CA LYS A 98 -5.45 -12.18 -8.51
C LYS A 98 -6.73 -12.97 -8.75
N ASN A 99 -7.86 -12.52 -8.21
CA ASN A 99 -9.15 -13.18 -8.38
C ASN A 99 -10.00 -12.57 -9.51
N ASN A 100 -9.52 -11.52 -10.16
CA ASN A 100 -10.26 -10.90 -11.25
C ASN A 100 -9.95 -11.58 -12.59
N LYS A 101 -10.84 -12.50 -13.02
CA LYS A 101 -10.91 -13.01 -14.40
C LYS A 101 -11.28 -11.94 -15.44
N ASN A 102 -11.55 -10.69 -15.05
CA ASN A 102 -12.00 -9.63 -15.96
C ASN A 102 -10.89 -8.62 -16.29
N ASN A 103 -9.63 -9.06 -16.37
CA ASN A 103 -8.61 -8.25 -17.03
C ASN A 103 -8.72 -8.42 -18.55
N GLU A 104 -9.87 -8.02 -19.12
CA GLU A 104 -9.89 -7.60 -20.52
C GLU A 104 -9.42 -6.14 -20.54
N PRO A 105 -8.31 -5.81 -21.24
CA PRO A 105 -8.07 -4.43 -21.58
C PRO A 105 -9.24 -3.99 -22.47
N SER A 106 -9.90 -2.92 -22.08
CA SER A 106 -10.85 -2.25 -22.96
C SER A 106 -10.05 -1.64 -24.12
N GLU A 107 -10.05 -2.30 -25.28
CA GLU A 107 -9.74 -1.71 -26.59
C GLU A 107 -11.05 -1.47 -27.36
#